data_AF-A0A067DPK8-F1
#
_entry.id   AF-A0A067DPK8-F1
#
_cell.length_a   1.000
_cell.length_b   1.000
_cell.length_c   1.000
_cell.angle_alpha   90.00
_cell.angle_beta   90.00
_cell.angle_gamma   90.00
#
_symmetry.space_group_name_H-M   'P 1'
#
loop_
_entity.id
_entity.type
_entity.pdbx_description
1 polymer ?
#
loop_
_entity_poly.entity_id
_entity_poly.type
_entity_poly.pdbx_seq_one_letter_code
_entity_poly.pdbx_strand_id
1 'polypeptide(L)'
;MAAPRPRSTRSTSLRDSDKLEGTACWDALEWTKIEPVTSSVSHANLDLLLDAERIVVEGYGVVLVNTDEAGTLIVTNFRILFLSEGTRNIIALGTIPLAAIEKLNKM
;
A
#
# COMPACT_ATOMS: atom_id res chain seq x y z
N MET A 1 18.88 -41.49 52.24
CA MET A 1 19.24 -40.20 52.89
C MET A 1 19.99 -39.36 51.86
N ALA A 2 19.54 -38.13 51.63
CA ALA A 2 19.93 -37.24 50.54
C ALA A 2 20.86 -36.11 51.01
N ALA A 3 21.68 -35.56 50.08
CA ALA A 3 22.07 -34.14 49.92
C ALA A 3 23.24 -34.01 48.90
N PRO A 4 23.59 -32.83 48.36
CA PRO A 4 22.79 -31.88 47.57
C PRO A 4 23.46 -31.52 46.20
N ARG A 5 22.70 -30.97 45.25
CA ARG A 5 23.21 -30.38 43.99
C ARG A 5 23.75 -28.96 44.23
N PRO A 6 24.85 -28.58 43.53
CA PRO A 6 24.91 -27.22 42.97
C PRO A 6 25.63 -27.10 41.62
N ARG A 7 25.45 -25.91 41.01
CA ARG A 7 26.16 -25.28 39.86
C ARG A 7 25.80 -25.77 38.46
N SER A 8 25.74 -24.93 37.43
CA SER A 8 25.90 -23.47 37.28
C SER A 8 25.36 -23.13 35.90
N THR A 9 24.75 -21.97 35.79
CA THR A 9 24.33 -21.23 34.61
C THR A 9 25.34 -21.37 33.46
N ARG A 10 24.89 -21.83 32.29
CA ARG A 10 25.68 -21.78 31.05
C ARG A 10 25.04 -20.81 30.08
N SER A 11 25.62 -19.61 30.02
CA SER A 11 25.42 -18.62 28.99
C SER A 11 25.75 -19.21 27.62
N THR A 12 24.85 -19.11 26.67
CA THR A 12 25.17 -19.28 25.24
C THR A 12 25.41 -17.92 24.64
N SER A 13 26.61 -17.80 24.10
CA SER A 13 27.28 -16.61 23.60
C SER A 13 26.56 -15.93 22.44
N LEU A 14 26.49 -14.61 22.55
CA LEU A 14 26.55 -13.66 21.44
C LEU A 14 27.61 -14.12 20.43
N ARG A 15 27.20 -14.36 19.19
CA ARG A 15 28.12 -14.37 18.06
C ARG A 15 27.95 -13.10 17.26
N ASP A 16 29.11 -12.58 16.95
CA ASP A 16 29.48 -11.31 16.40
C ASP A 16 29.45 -11.35 14.86
N SER A 17 29.17 -10.19 14.28
CA SER A 17 29.60 -9.73 12.95
C SER A 17 29.20 -10.52 11.70
N ASP A 18 28.12 -10.05 11.07
CA ASP A 18 28.14 -9.81 9.63
C ASP A 18 28.04 -8.30 9.37
N LYS A 19 29.14 -7.79 8.87
CA LYS A 19 29.43 -6.43 8.45
C LYS A 19 28.54 -6.05 7.26
N LEU A 20 27.51 -5.22 7.49
CA LEU A 20 26.90 -4.43 6.43
C LEU A 20 27.11 -2.94 6.75
N GLU A 21 28.29 -2.46 6.37
CA GLU A 21 28.53 -1.05 6.15
C GLU A 21 27.74 -0.67 4.90
N GLY A 22 26.54 -0.15 5.12
CA GLY A 22 25.67 0.40 4.09
C GLY A 22 25.10 1.68 4.63
N THR A 23 25.87 2.76 4.50
CA THR A 23 25.42 4.14 4.70
C THR A 23 24.33 4.43 3.66
N ALA A 24 23.12 3.91 3.89
CA ALA A 24 21.94 4.26 3.12
C ALA A 24 21.49 5.63 3.62
N CYS A 25 22.16 6.63 3.07
CA CYS A 25 21.77 8.02 3.07
C CYS A 25 20.27 8.11 2.72
N TRP A 26 19.44 8.57 3.65
CA TRP A 26 18.00 8.75 3.45
C TRP A 26 17.67 9.97 2.56
N ASP A 27 18.66 10.63 1.94
CA ASP A 27 18.51 11.86 1.16
C ASP A 27 18.15 11.67 -0.33
N ALA A 28 17.60 10.52 -0.73
CA ALA A 28 17.25 10.29 -2.13
C ALA A 28 15.95 9.49 -2.36
N LEU A 29 14.95 9.61 -1.47
CA LEU A 29 13.59 9.24 -1.87
C LEU A 29 13.04 10.34 -2.80
N GLU A 30 13.40 10.26 -4.08
CA GLU A 30 12.81 11.04 -5.16
C GLU A 30 11.34 10.62 -5.36
N TRP A 31 10.45 11.17 -4.54
CA TRP A 31 9.00 10.95 -4.58
C TRP A 31 8.34 11.39 -5.91
N THR A 32 9.11 11.94 -6.85
CA THR A 32 8.70 12.32 -8.20
C THR A 32 9.04 11.28 -9.27
N LYS A 33 9.81 10.23 -8.95
CA LYS A 33 10.17 9.19 -9.92
C LYS A 33 9.11 8.09 -9.93
N ILE A 34 8.05 8.30 -10.72
CA ILE A 34 7.06 7.25 -11.01
C ILE A 34 7.69 6.32 -12.06
N GLU A 35 8.40 5.28 -11.61
CA GLU A 35 8.61 4.13 -12.49
C GLU A 35 7.26 3.44 -12.73
N PRO A 36 7.01 2.91 -13.93
CA PRO A 36 5.84 2.06 -14.17
C PRO A 36 6.02 0.78 -13.36
N VAL A 37 5.59 0.83 -12.09
CA VAL A 37 5.50 -0.32 -11.22
C VAL A 37 4.52 -1.27 -11.90
N THR A 38 5.03 -2.39 -12.39
CA THR A 38 4.22 -3.57 -12.70
C THR A 38 3.80 -4.17 -11.37
N SER A 39 3.02 -3.42 -10.59
CA SER A 39 2.43 -3.93 -9.36
C SER A 39 1.54 -5.08 -9.80
N SER A 40 1.68 -6.20 -9.11
CA SER A 40 0.78 -7.34 -9.25
C SER A 40 -0.65 -6.84 -9.09
N VAL A 41 -1.31 -6.59 -10.22
CA VAL A 41 -2.70 -6.16 -10.28
C VAL A 41 -3.47 -7.26 -9.59
N SER A 42 -4.10 -6.95 -8.46
CA SER A 42 -4.95 -7.94 -7.81
C SER A 42 -5.99 -8.35 -8.86
N HIS A 43 -6.06 -9.64 -9.20
CA HIS A 43 -6.94 -10.14 -10.27
C HIS A 43 -8.42 -9.75 -10.06
N ALA A 44 -8.80 -9.38 -8.83
CA ALA A 44 -10.12 -8.84 -8.50
C ALA A 44 -10.43 -7.48 -9.17
N ASN A 45 -9.44 -6.71 -9.60
CA ASN A 45 -9.64 -5.39 -10.22
C ASN A 45 -9.93 -5.45 -11.72
N LEU A 46 -9.71 -6.58 -12.41
CA LEU A 46 -9.89 -6.67 -13.87
C LEU A 46 -11.36 -6.61 -14.30
N ASP A 47 -12.28 -7.17 -13.50
CA ASP A 47 -13.72 -7.17 -13.81
C ASP A 47 -14.36 -5.77 -13.68
N LEU A 48 -13.63 -4.82 -13.07
CA LEU A 48 -14.11 -3.46 -12.82
C LEU A 48 -13.79 -2.49 -13.97
N LEU A 49 -12.84 -2.85 -14.84
CA LEU A 49 -12.31 -2.00 -15.88
C LEU A 49 -13.08 -2.20 -17.19
N LEU A 50 -13.28 -1.11 -17.93
CA LEU A 50 -13.79 -1.17 -19.29
C LEU A 50 -12.71 -1.66 -20.27
N ASP A 51 -13.11 -2.01 -21.49
CA ASP A 51 -12.17 -2.37 -22.55
C ASP A 51 -11.12 -1.27 -22.77
N ALA A 52 -9.84 -1.66 -22.74
CA ALA A 52 -8.67 -0.78 -22.83
C ALA A 52 -8.49 0.22 -21.66
N GLU A 53 -9.32 0.17 -20.63
CA GLU A 53 -9.12 0.92 -19.40
C GLU A 53 -7.95 0.32 -18.61
N ARG A 54 -7.05 1.19 -18.13
CA ARG A 54 -5.84 0.81 -17.42
C ARG A 54 -5.69 1.62 -16.16
N ILE A 55 -5.34 0.93 -15.07
CA ILE A 55 -4.97 1.56 -13.81
C ILE A 55 -3.66 2.32 -14.01
N VAL A 56 -3.66 3.57 -13.58
CA VAL A 56 -2.49 4.47 -13.58
C VAL A 56 -1.88 4.48 -12.18
N VAL A 57 -2.72 4.63 -11.15
CA VAL A 57 -2.28 4.66 -9.74
C VAL A 57 -3.41 4.21 -8.81
N GLU A 58 -3.03 3.62 -7.68
CA GLU A 58 -3.93 3.26 -6.58
C GLU A 58 -3.49 4.00 -5.30
N GLY A 59 -4.46 4.53 -4.56
CA GLY A 59 -4.26 5.12 -3.24
C GLY A 59 -5.09 4.36 -2.20
N TYR A 60 -4.43 3.73 -1.24
CA TYR A 60 -5.08 2.94 -0.18
C TYR A 60 -5.43 3.79 1.04
N GLY A 61 -6.46 3.39 1.79
CA GLY A 61 -6.88 4.08 3.02
C GLY A 61 -7.49 5.46 2.79
N VAL A 62 -7.99 5.72 1.58
CA VAL A 62 -8.67 6.97 1.25
C VAL A 62 -10.10 6.91 1.78
N VAL A 63 -10.57 7.98 2.42
CA VAL A 63 -11.93 8.06 2.97
C VAL A 63 -12.82 8.85 2.01
N LEU A 64 -13.92 8.23 1.57
CA LEU A 64 -14.96 8.94 0.83
C LEU A 64 -15.88 9.65 1.82
N VAL A 65 -15.70 10.96 1.95
CA VAL A 65 -16.39 11.80 2.95
C VAL A 65 -17.91 11.66 2.91
N ASN A 66 -18.50 11.47 1.73
CA ASN A 66 -19.96 11.34 1.58
C ASN A 66 -20.54 10.11 2.29
N THR A 67 -19.75 9.04 2.43
CA THR A 67 -20.18 7.77 3.05
C THR A 67 -19.43 7.46 4.35
N ASP A 68 -18.42 8.26 4.69
CA ASP A 68 -17.48 8.02 5.80
C ASP A 68 -16.82 6.63 5.72
N GLU A 69 -16.66 6.12 4.49
CA GLU A 69 -16.12 4.79 4.24
C GLU A 69 -14.67 4.89 3.75
N ALA A 70 -13.79 4.09 4.38
CA ALA A 70 -12.42 3.91 3.92
C ALA A 70 -12.36 2.92 2.74
N GLY A 71 -11.42 3.16 1.84
CA GLY A 71 -11.32 2.42 0.61
C GLY A 71 -10.04 2.66 -0.17
N THR A 72 -10.04 2.14 -1.39
CA THR A 72 -8.97 2.35 -2.37
C THR A 72 -9.48 3.30 -3.45
N LEU A 73 -8.79 4.42 -3.64
CA LEU A 73 -9.00 5.30 -4.78
C LEU A 73 -8.14 4.80 -5.94
N ILE A 74 -8.79 4.37 -7.01
CA ILE A 74 -8.12 3.88 -8.22
C ILE A 74 -8.27 4.95 -9.28
N VAL A 75 -7.16 5.43 -9.82
CA VAL A 75 -7.13 6.36 -10.96
C VAL A 75 -6.77 5.56 -12.20
N THR A 76 -7.64 5.59 -13.20
CA THR A 76 -7.41 4.97 -14.51
C THR A 76 -7.07 6.02 -15.55
N ASN A 77 -6.84 5.60 -16.80
CA ASN A 77 -6.73 6.49 -17.95
C ASN A 77 -8.08 7.07 -18.42
N PHE A 78 -9.20 6.74 -17.77
CA PHE A 78 -10.55 7.16 -18.17
C PHE A 78 -11.35 7.82 -17.05
N ARG A 79 -11.26 7.31 -15.82
CA ARG A 79 -12.06 7.75 -14.66
C ARG A 79 -11.30 7.52 -13.35
N ILE A 80 -11.79 8.14 -12.29
CA ILE A 80 -11.49 7.69 -10.93
C ILE A 80 -12.59 6.73 -10.46
N LEU A 81 -12.20 5.75 -9.66
CA LEU A 81 -13.06 4.75 -9.05
C LEU A 81 -12.75 4.70 -7.55
N PHE A 82 -13.78 4.59 -6.73
CA PHE A 82 -13.62 4.35 -5.30
C PHE A 82 -14.10 2.95 -4.95
N LEU A 83 -13.19 2.13 -4.45
CA LEU A 83 -13.45 0.76 -4.03
C LEU A 83 -13.58 0.72 -2.50
N SER A 84 -14.73 0.31 -2.01
CA SER A 84 -15.01 0.05 -0.60
C SER A 84 -14.03 -0.96 0.00
N GLU A 85 -13.41 -0.68 1.15
CA GLU A 85 -12.54 -1.65 1.83
C GLU A 85 -13.35 -2.82 2.41
N GLY A 86 -14.53 -2.54 2.97
CA GLY A 86 -15.35 -3.56 3.63
C GLY A 86 -16.02 -4.52 2.66
N THR A 87 -16.66 -4.00 1.61
CA THR A 87 -17.45 -4.79 0.66
C THR A 87 -16.69 -5.14 -0.61
N ARG A 88 -15.58 -4.45 -0.90
CA ARG A 88 -14.83 -4.56 -2.16
C ARG A 88 -15.68 -4.29 -3.40
N ASN A 89 -16.72 -3.48 -3.26
CA ASN A 89 -17.56 -3.02 -4.36
C ASN A 89 -17.20 -1.58 -4.75
N ILE A 90 -17.47 -1.24 -6.01
CA ILE A 90 -17.37 0.15 -6.48
C ILE A 90 -18.49 0.96 -5.82
N ILE A 91 -18.11 2.09 -5.25
CA ILE A 91 -19.07 3.10 -4.81
C ILE A 91 -19.37 4.03 -5.99
N ALA A 92 -20.63 4.05 -6.44
CA ALA A 92 -21.05 4.86 -7.58
C ALA A 92 -20.74 6.36 -7.40
N LEU A 93 -20.91 6.89 -6.18
CA LEU A 93 -20.58 8.29 -5.85
C LEU A 93 -19.08 8.62 -6.03
N GLY A 94 -18.20 7.64 -5.86
CA GLY A 94 -16.76 7.79 -6.06
C GLY A 94 -16.29 7.45 -7.47
N THR A 95 -17.21 7.25 -8.42
CA THR A 95 -16.91 6.95 -9.83
C THR A 95 -17.12 8.19 -10.68
N ILE A 96 -16.04 8.83 -11.13
CA ILE A 96 -16.10 10.10 -11.87
C ILE A 96 -15.18 10.03 -13.10
N PRO A 97 -15.70 10.22 -14.33
CA PRO A 97 -14.88 10.33 -15.52
C PRO A 97 -13.87 11.47 -15.41
N LEU A 98 -12.63 11.27 -15.86
CA LEU A 98 -11.61 12.32 -15.82
C LEU A 98 -12.03 13.54 -16.64
N ALA A 99 -12.75 13.32 -17.74
CA ALA A 99 -13.29 14.39 -18.57
C ALA A 99 -14.34 15.28 -17.87
N ALA A 100 -14.94 14.81 -16.76
CA ALA A 100 -15.91 15.58 -15.98
C ALA A 100 -15.26 16.40 -14.85
N ILE A 101 -13.96 16.20 -14.58
CA ILE A 101 -13.25 16.89 -13.51
C ILE A 101 -12.64 18.19 -14.06
N GLU A 102 -13.21 19.32 -13.66
CA GLU A 102 -12.72 20.64 -14.09
C GLU A 102 -11.56 21.16 -13.23
N LYS A 103 -11.51 20.75 -11.96
CA LYS A 103 -10.54 21.26 -10.98
C LYS A 103 -10.26 20.27 -9.86
N LEU A 104 -8.97 20.10 -9.52
CA LEU A 104 -8.51 19.41 -8.32
C LEU A 104 -7.87 20.43 -7.39
N ASN A 105 -8.27 20.44 -6.12
CA ASN A 105 -7.68 21.30 -5.11
C ASN A 105 -7.08 20.42 -4.01
N LYS A 106 -5.87 20.78 -3.57
CA LYS A 106 -5.34 20.33 -2.30
C LYS A 106 -5.80 21.33 -1.25
N MET A 107 -6.55 20.85 -0.27
CA MET A 107 -6.95 21.61 0.91
C MET A 107 -5.77 21.75 1.88
#